data_AF-A0A239LB19-F1
#
_entry.id   AF-A0A239LB19-F1
#
_cell.length_a   1.000
_cell.length_b   1.000
_cell.length_c   1.000
_cell.angle_alpha   90.00
_cell.angle_beta   90.00
_cell.angle_gamma   90.00
#
_symmetry.space_group_name_H-M   'P 1'
#
loop_
_entity.id
_entity.type
_entity.pdbx_description
1 polymer ?
#
loop_
_entity_poly.entity_id
_entity_poly.type
_entity_poly.pdbx_seq_one_letter_code
_entity_poly.pdbx_strand_id
1 'polypeptide(L)'
;MTMVTDGRLDALERAVEGTLAEGSVEYDGDEAVLRIESSPVLTAGWSLGGTVGGVALLLTGAVLSLTGFQDEARWALAPGAALLGAVACFMLLWRFSPLSRLWADLELRFGERAIVHRGTRLPFGDLRPEHLVWKNGPFFRRLYVRHPALRKQLTGFFGSEKRQAEEFRRRLWELISAPDPPDAPPGGGLTPVQRWIIGAGAPYGAINGFRVDRLGTGPGAAAAADRRAAQELLQDPWGAYDLEQLLAAVNWLVQDGHRADFTQDARLAARPPAAQEEYAALLREVDALITADRLEPPFVERLIELVRVRYGDEGGAYARLVPPLLRDEPGADASEEGAELAQFLHQLFNDRNHAAEELHRLKVLADPALRADVGRFLIWDYGRALMLYRWGHMVGWLTEEYCWERMLPLALDIQRRYSSWRDMATCYLQGRLLWSGGGGKAQDEYERLVDDLATEPRSPWNLVPWDLDLTRDWT
;
A
#
# COMPACT_ATOMS: atom_id res chain seq x y z
N MET A 1 -31.19 -5.07 -2.91
CA MET A 1 -31.81 -5.31 -4.23
C MET A 1 -31.23 -4.35 -5.30
N THR A 2 -29.94 -4.02 -5.20
CA THR A 2 -29.30 -2.91 -5.96
C THR A 2 -27.86 -3.25 -6.36
N MET A 3 -27.55 -4.55 -6.51
CA MET A 3 -26.37 -5.03 -7.24
C MET A 3 -26.74 -5.49 -8.66
N VAL A 4 -28.05 -5.47 -8.99
CA VAL A 4 -28.66 -6.00 -10.22
C VAL A 4 -28.47 -5.06 -11.43
N THR A 5 -27.85 -3.89 -11.29
CA THR A 5 -27.88 -2.84 -12.33
C THR A 5 -26.52 -2.37 -12.85
N ASP A 6 -25.52 -3.24 -13.01
CA ASP A 6 -24.29 -2.78 -13.68
C ASP A 6 -23.68 -3.73 -14.72
N GLY A 7 -24.37 -4.81 -15.10
CA GLY A 7 -23.91 -5.72 -16.18
C GLY A 7 -22.53 -6.34 -15.97
N ARG A 8 -21.90 -6.15 -14.80
CA ARG A 8 -20.56 -6.64 -14.45
C ARG A 8 -20.56 -8.14 -14.17
N LEU A 9 -21.61 -8.64 -13.54
CA LEU A 9 -21.85 -10.08 -13.37
C LEU A 9 -22.11 -10.75 -14.72
N ASP A 10 -23.01 -10.19 -15.54
CA ASP A 10 -23.23 -10.66 -16.91
C ASP A 10 -21.95 -10.58 -17.78
N ALA A 11 -21.08 -9.60 -17.54
CA ALA A 11 -19.78 -9.51 -18.20
C ALA A 11 -18.79 -10.57 -17.71
N LEU A 12 -18.82 -10.91 -16.42
CA LEU A 12 -18.03 -12.00 -15.86
C LEU A 12 -18.48 -13.37 -16.41
N GLU A 13 -19.79 -13.60 -16.49
CA GLU A 13 -20.37 -14.82 -17.07
C GLU A 13 -20.07 -14.95 -18.57
N ARG A 14 -20.23 -13.87 -19.34
CA ARG A 14 -19.81 -13.83 -20.75
C ARG A 14 -18.32 -14.07 -20.95
N ALA A 15 -17.48 -13.77 -19.96
CA ALA A 15 -16.05 -14.04 -20.04
C ALA A 15 -15.71 -15.54 -19.92
N VAL A 16 -16.62 -16.37 -19.39
CA VAL A 16 -16.45 -17.83 -19.28
C VAL A 16 -17.28 -18.63 -20.28
N GLU A 17 -18.20 -17.99 -21.00
CA GLU A 17 -19.03 -18.63 -22.04
C GLU A 17 -18.17 -19.25 -23.16
N GLY A 18 -18.42 -20.52 -23.48
CA GLY A 18 -17.66 -21.27 -24.48
C GLY A 18 -16.25 -21.68 -24.05
N THR A 19 -15.94 -21.60 -22.75
CA THR A 19 -14.61 -21.95 -22.21
C THR A 19 -14.63 -23.17 -21.30
N LEU A 20 -13.45 -23.70 -20.91
CA LEU A 20 -13.35 -24.73 -19.87
C LEU A 20 -13.96 -24.31 -18.52
N ALA A 21 -14.03 -23.00 -18.27
CA ALA A 21 -14.62 -22.41 -17.07
C ALA A 21 -16.15 -22.25 -17.17
N GLU A 22 -16.78 -22.58 -18.31
CA GLU A 22 -18.23 -22.55 -18.47
C GLU A 22 -18.89 -23.52 -17.47
N GLY A 23 -19.84 -23.01 -16.68
CA GLY A 23 -20.47 -23.75 -15.59
C GLY A 23 -19.64 -23.86 -14.30
N SER A 24 -18.42 -23.29 -14.25
CA SER A 24 -17.63 -23.18 -13.01
C SER A 24 -18.01 -21.97 -12.15
N VAL A 25 -18.90 -21.11 -12.67
CA VAL A 25 -19.31 -19.86 -12.07
C VAL A 25 -20.82 -19.83 -12.10
N GLU A 26 -21.45 -19.77 -10.93
CA GLU A 26 -22.91 -19.69 -10.78
C GLU A 26 -23.24 -18.53 -9.85
N TYR A 27 -24.10 -17.62 -10.31
CA TYR A 27 -24.59 -16.50 -9.51
C TYR A 27 -25.98 -16.78 -8.95
N ASP A 28 -26.09 -16.71 -7.63
CA ASP A 28 -27.35 -16.76 -6.89
C ASP A 28 -27.83 -15.32 -6.62
N GLY A 29 -28.80 -14.86 -7.40
CA GLY A 29 -29.30 -13.48 -7.35
C GLY A 29 -30.08 -13.13 -6.09
N ASP A 30 -30.69 -14.14 -5.44
CA ASP A 30 -31.47 -13.94 -4.21
C ASP A 30 -30.54 -13.78 -3.00
N GLU A 31 -29.47 -14.58 -2.94
CA GLU A 31 -28.48 -14.51 -1.86
C GLU A 31 -27.33 -13.50 -2.13
N ALA A 32 -27.24 -12.98 -3.36
CA ALA A 32 -26.11 -12.18 -3.84
C ALA A 32 -24.77 -12.90 -3.60
N VAL A 33 -24.70 -14.17 -4.00
CA VAL A 33 -23.53 -15.03 -3.85
C VAL A 33 -23.08 -15.53 -5.22
N LEU A 34 -21.80 -15.33 -5.55
CA LEU A 34 -21.18 -15.97 -6.71
C LEU A 34 -20.41 -17.22 -6.23
N ARG A 35 -20.90 -18.40 -6.63
CA ARG A 35 -20.28 -19.69 -6.34
C ARG A 35 -19.28 -20.02 -7.45
N ILE A 36 -18.05 -20.32 -7.07
CA ILE A 36 -16.98 -20.72 -7.99
C ILE A 36 -16.57 -22.16 -7.70
N GLU A 37 -16.88 -23.06 -8.64
CA GLU A 37 -16.51 -24.47 -8.62
C GLU A 37 -15.07 -24.67 -9.10
N SER A 38 -14.20 -25.09 -8.17
CA SER A 38 -12.77 -25.27 -8.42
C SER A 38 -12.38 -26.52 -9.25
N SER A 39 -13.34 -27.37 -9.63
CA SER A 39 -13.10 -28.77 -10.04
C SER A 39 -13.04 -29.12 -11.53
N PRO A 40 -13.54 -28.34 -12.53
CA PRO A 40 -13.67 -28.86 -13.89
C PRO A 40 -12.32 -29.20 -14.56
N VAL A 41 -11.22 -28.59 -14.12
CA VAL A 41 -9.88 -28.78 -14.71
C VAL A 41 -9.18 -30.05 -14.23
N LEU A 42 -9.39 -30.46 -12.98
CA LEU A 42 -8.80 -31.71 -12.44
C LEU A 42 -9.54 -32.93 -13.01
N THR A 43 -10.86 -32.83 -13.15
CA THR A 43 -11.68 -33.86 -13.80
C THR A 43 -11.39 -33.92 -15.30
N ALA A 44 -11.30 -32.79 -16.01
CA ALA A 44 -10.96 -32.74 -17.43
C ALA A 44 -9.54 -33.27 -17.73
N GLY A 45 -8.55 -32.96 -16.89
CA GLY A 45 -7.17 -33.42 -17.07
C GLY A 45 -7.02 -34.94 -16.91
N TRP A 46 -7.68 -35.52 -15.90
CA TRP A 46 -7.69 -36.97 -15.68
C TRP A 46 -8.48 -37.70 -16.76
N SER A 47 -9.63 -37.15 -17.17
CA SER A 47 -10.44 -37.74 -18.25
C SER A 47 -9.72 -37.69 -19.59
N LEU A 48 -9.08 -36.57 -19.96
CA LEU A 48 -8.29 -36.47 -21.19
C LEU A 48 -7.11 -37.45 -21.21
N GLY A 49 -6.34 -37.52 -20.13
CA GLY A 49 -5.25 -38.50 -20.01
C GLY A 49 -5.74 -39.95 -20.08
N GLY A 50 -6.86 -40.25 -19.42
CA GLY A 50 -7.51 -41.55 -19.46
C GLY A 50 -8.05 -41.90 -20.85
N THR A 51 -8.66 -40.95 -21.57
CA THR A 51 -9.17 -41.17 -22.92
C THR A 51 -8.02 -41.41 -23.91
N VAL A 52 -7.00 -40.55 -23.91
CA VAL A 52 -5.83 -40.69 -24.81
C VAL A 52 -5.07 -41.98 -24.53
N GLY A 53 -4.79 -42.28 -23.25
CA GLY A 53 -4.13 -43.53 -22.86
C GLY A 53 -4.95 -44.77 -23.21
N GLY A 54 -6.28 -44.71 -23.02
CA GLY A 54 -7.20 -45.80 -23.34
C GLY A 54 -7.27 -46.09 -24.83
N VAL A 55 -7.38 -45.05 -25.66
CA VAL A 55 -7.35 -45.18 -27.13
C VAL A 55 -5.99 -45.71 -27.60
N ALA A 56 -4.88 -45.22 -27.06
CA ALA A 56 -3.55 -45.70 -27.44
C ALA A 56 -3.35 -47.19 -27.12
N LEU A 57 -3.81 -47.64 -25.95
CA LEU A 57 -3.80 -49.05 -25.56
C LEU A 57 -4.70 -49.91 -26.46
N LEU A 58 -5.88 -49.41 -26.84
CA LEU A 58 -6.76 -50.11 -27.77
C LEU A 58 -6.16 -50.23 -29.16
N LEU A 59 -5.56 -49.16 -29.69
CA LEU A 59 -4.87 -49.18 -30.99
C LEU A 59 -3.67 -50.13 -30.98
N THR A 60 -2.87 -50.10 -29.91
CA THR A 60 -1.72 -51.00 -29.74
C THR A 60 -2.16 -52.46 -29.67
N GLY A 61 -3.21 -52.75 -28.89
CA GLY A 61 -3.79 -54.07 -28.79
C GLY A 61 -4.41 -54.57 -30.11
N ALA A 62 -5.05 -53.69 -30.88
CA ALA A 62 -5.57 -54.02 -32.21
C ALA A 62 -4.44 -54.38 -33.18
N VAL A 63 -3.34 -53.62 -33.19
CA VAL A 63 -2.16 -53.93 -34.01
C VAL A 63 -1.55 -55.27 -33.60
N LEU A 64 -1.35 -55.51 -32.30
CA LEU A 64 -0.80 -56.78 -31.80
C LEU A 64 -1.66 -57.99 -32.20
N SER A 65 -2.99 -57.86 -32.10
CA SER A 65 -3.92 -58.92 -32.52
C SER A 65 -3.85 -59.21 -34.02
N LEU A 66 -3.76 -58.18 -34.86
CA LEU A 66 -3.60 -58.32 -36.32
C LEU A 66 -2.25 -58.93 -36.72
N THR A 67 -1.21 -58.76 -35.89
CA THR A 67 0.13 -59.32 -36.13
C THR A 67 0.37 -60.70 -35.53
N GLY A 68 -0.64 -61.32 -34.90
CA GLY A 68 -0.58 -62.71 -34.40
C GLY A 68 -0.18 -62.86 -32.92
N PHE A 69 0.07 -61.77 -32.19
CA PHE A 69 0.42 -61.76 -30.76
C PHE A 69 -0.83 -61.66 -29.89
N GLN A 70 -1.61 -62.75 -29.83
CA GLN A 70 -2.95 -62.74 -29.23
C GLN A 70 -2.94 -62.60 -27.70
N ASP A 71 -1.93 -63.13 -27.01
CA ASP A 71 -1.85 -63.03 -25.55
C ASP A 71 -1.42 -61.62 -25.12
N GLU A 72 -0.47 -61.01 -25.82
CA GLU A 72 -0.01 -59.64 -25.60
C GLU A 72 -1.10 -58.62 -25.94
N ALA A 73 -1.89 -58.88 -27.00
CA ALA A 73 -3.03 -58.04 -27.37
C ALA A 73 -4.07 -57.93 -26.25
N ARG A 74 -4.36 -59.03 -25.54
CA ARG A 74 -5.31 -59.02 -24.41
C ARG A 74 -4.85 -58.13 -23.26
N TRP A 75 -3.54 -58.14 -22.97
CA TRP A 75 -2.95 -57.28 -21.95
C TRP A 75 -2.94 -55.80 -22.30
N ALA A 76 -3.12 -55.42 -23.57
CA ALA A 76 -3.32 -54.04 -23.99
C ALA A 76 -4.80 -53.65 -24.12
N LEU A 77 -5.64 -54.53 -24.69
CA LEU A 77 -7.05 -54.26 -24.95
C LEU A 77 -7.89 -54.17 -23.66
N ALA A 78 -7.69 -55.09 -22.71
CA ALA A 78 -8.50 -55.14 -21.50
C ALA A 78 -8.29 -53.91 -20.59
N PRO A 79 -7.05 -53.45 -20.34
CA PRO A 79 -6.83 -52.20 -19.62
C PRO A 79 -7.33 -50.97 -20.40
N GLY A 80 -7.18 -50.94 -21.72
CA GLY A 80 -7.68 -49.84 -22.56
C GLY A 80 -9.20 -49.68 -22.48
N ALA A 81 -9.94 -50.79 -22.60
CA ALA A 81 -11.40 -50.80 -22.45
C ALA A 81 -11.86 -50.47 -21.02
N ALA A 82 -11.15 -50.99 -20.01
CA ALA A 82 -11.45 -50.69 -18.60
C ALA A 82 -11.22 -49.19 -18.28
N LEU A 83 -10.16 -48.59 -18.83
CA LEU A 83 -9.84 -47.17 -18.64
C LEU A 83 -10.91 -46.28 -19.29
N LEU A 84 -11.33 -46.57 -20.52
CA LEU A 84 -12.42 -45.84 -21.18
C LEU A 84 -13.77 -46.03 -20.47
N GLY A 85 -14.06 -47.25 -20.00
CA GLY A 85 -15.25 -47.54 -19.20
C GLY A 85 -15.27 -46.79 -17.87
N ALA A 86 -14.12 -46.68 -17.20
CA ALA A 86 -13.97 -45.91 -15.96
C ALA A 86 -14.17 -44.40 -16.20
N VAL A 87 -13.60 -43.85 -17.28
CA VAL A 87 -13.81 -42.45 -17.69
C VAL A 87 -15.29 -42.18 -18.00
N ALA A 88 -15.95 -43.08 -18.75
CA ALA A 88 -17.38 -42.94 -19.08
C ALA A 88 -18.28 -43.04 -17.84
N CYS A 89 -18.02 -44.00 -16.95
CA CYS A 89 -18.75 -44.16 -15.69
C CYS A 89 -18.56 -42.95 -14.78
N PHE A 90 -17.34 -42.43 -14.67
CA PHE A 90 -17.04 -41.21 -13.93
C PHE A 90 -17.77 -39.99 -14.51
N MET A 91 -17.80 -39.83 -15.84
CA MET A 91 -18.55 -38.74 -16.49
C MET A 91 -20.06 -38.85 -16.26
N LEU A 92 -20.63 -40.06 -16.28
CA LEU A 92 -22.05 -40.29 -15.98
C LEU A 92 -22.37 -40.00 -14.51
N LEU A 93 -21.53 -40.45 -13.57
CA LEU A 93 -21.67 -40.13 -12.14
C LEU A 93 -21.53 -38.63 -11.88
N TRP A 94 -20.62 -37.95 -12.58
CA TRP A 94 -20.44 -36.50 -12.48
C TRP A 94 -21.64 -35.73 -13.03
N ARG A 95 -22.18 -36.15 -14.19
CA ARG A 95 -23.30 -35.47 -14.86
C ARG A 95 -24.62 -35.60 -14.11
N PHE A 96 -24.85 -36.72 -13.42
CA PHE A 96 -26.16 -37.10 -12.87
C PHE A 96 -26.20 -37.26 -11.35
N SER A 97 -25.10 -37.08 -10.63
CA SER A 97 -25.07 -37.19 -9.17
C SER A 97 -24.80 -35.83 -8.50
N PRO A 98 -25.39 -35.52 -7.33
CA PRO A 98 -25.13 -34.28 -6.59
C PRO A 98 -23.75 -34.26 -5.92
N LEU A 99 -22.81 -35.12 -6.36
CA LEU A 99 -21.44 -35.20 -5.83
C LEU A 99 -20.66 -33.89 -6.04
N SER A 100 -21.02 -33.05 -7.02
CA SER A 100 -20.47 -31.69 -7.17
C SER A 100 -20.70 -30.85 -5.91
N ARG A 101 -21.87 -30.96 -5.27
CA ARG A 101 -22.22 -30.24 -4.03
C ARG A 101 -21.43 -30.69 -2.79
N LEU A 102 -20.76 -31.85 -2.83
CA LEU A 102 -19.90 -32.29 -1.72
C LEU A 102 -18.52 -31.59 -1.74
N TRP A 103 -18.18 -30.92 -2.84
CA TRP A 103 -16.87 -30.30 -3.04
C TRP A 103 -16.93 -28.82 -2.73
N ALA A 104 -17.22 -28.48 -1.47
CA ALA A 104 -17.35 -27.12 -0.91
C ALA A 104 -16.89 -25.99 -1.85
N ASP A 105 -17.86 -25.25 -2.37
CA ASP A 105 -17.64 -24.16 -3.29
C ASP A 105 -16.84 -23.03 -2.62
N LEU A 106 -16.14 -22.26 -3.45
CA LEU A 106 -15.63 -20.98 -3.01
C LEU A 106 -16.73 -19.96 -3.30
N GLU A 107 -17.23 -19.32 -2.26
CA GLU A 107 -18.35 -18.38 -2.35
C GLU A 107 -17.82 -16.95 -2.26
N LEU A 108 -18.12 -16.12 -3.25
CA LEU A 108 -17.99 -14.67 -3.15
C LEU A 108 -19.34 -14.16 -2.66
N ARG A 109 -19.43 -13.90 -1.36
CA ARG A 109 -20.64 -13.34 -0.74
C ARG A 109 -20.55 -11.83 -0.82
N PHE A 110 -21.30 -11.23 -1.74
CA PHE A 110 -21.23 -9.78 -1.95
C PHE A 110 -21.85 -9.00 -0.80
N GLY A 111 -22.93 -9.52 -0.20
CA GLY A 111 -23.53 -8.91 1.01
C GLY A 111 -22.59 -8.93 2.22
N GLU A 112 -21.75 -9.97 2.36
CA GLU A 112 -20.75 -10.07 3.43
C GLU A 112 -19.38 -9.48 3.06
N ARG A 113 -19.22 -9.05 1.80
CA ARG A 113 -17.95 -8.66 1.17
C ARG A 113 -16.79 -9.60 1.50
N ALA A 114 -16.98 -10.91 1.31
CA ALA A 114 -15.93 -11.86 1.62
C ALA A 114 -15.93 -13.05 0.68
N ILE A 115 -14.74 -13.59 0.44
CA ILE A 115 -14.56 -14.95 -0.05
C ILE A 115 -14.72 -15.88 1.14
N VAL A 116 -15.71 -16.76 1.09
CA VAL A 116 -15.98 -17.78 2.10
C VAL A 116 -15.64 -19.15 1.54
N HIS A 117 -14.82 -19.91 2.27
CA HIS A 117 -14.51 -21.29 1.92
C HIS A 117 -14.23 -22.13 3.16
N ARG A 118 -15.03 -23.19 3.39
CA ARG A 118 -14.86 -24.18 4.49
C ARG A 118 -14.62 -23.54 5.87
N GLY A 119 -15.38 -22.50 6.19
CA GLY A 119 -15.28 -21.78 7.47
C GLY A 119 -14.20 -20.68 7.52
N THR A 120 -13.33 -20.59 6.50
CA THR A 120 -12.44 -19.44 6.32
C THR A 120 -13.20 -18.31 5.64
N ARG A 121 -13.26 -17.15 6.29
CA ARG A 121 -13.78 -15.90 5.71
C ARG A 121 -12.61 -14.96 5.39
N LEU A 122 -12.46 -14.61 4.12
CA LEU A 122 -11.47 -13.65 3.62
C LEU A 122 -12.19 -12.42 3.07
N PRO A 123 -12.22 -11.30 3.81
CA PRO A 123 -12.82 -10.05 3.36
C PRO A 123 -12.26 -9.57 2.01
N PHE A 124 -13.09 -8.95 1.17
CA PHE A 124 -12.65 -8.38 -0.12
C PHE A 124 -11.62 -7.27 0.07
N GLY A 125 -11.73 -6.45 1.11
CA GLY A 125 -10.71 -5.44 1.47
C GLY A 125 -9.36 -6.06 1.85
N ASP A 126 -9.35 -7.36 2.17
CA ASP A 126 -8.13 -8.09 2.47
C ASP A 126 -7.40 -8.62 1.22
N LEU A 127 -8.05 -8.56 0.06
CA LEU A 127 -7.48 -8.97 -1.22
C LEU A 127 -6.68 -7.83 -1.88
N ARG A 128 -5.82 -8.25 -2.80
CA ARG A 128 -4.95 -7.41 -3.63
C ARG A 128 -4.85 -8.07 -5.01
N PRO A 129 -4.57 -7.32 -6.10
CA PRO A 129 -4.49 -7.90 -7.43
C PRO A 129 -3.49 -9.07 -7.50
N GLU A 130 -2.37 -8.98 -6.77
CA GLU A 130 -1.32 -10.00 -6.70
C GLU A 130 -1.75 -11.30 -6.00
N HIS A 131 -2.84 -11.28 -5.23
CA HIS A 131 -3.40 -12.49 -4.64
C HIS A 131 -4.12 -13.36 -5.69
N LEU A 132 -4.45 -12.83 -6.87
CA LEU A 132 -5.02 -13.56 -8.00
C LEU A 132 -3.93 -14.04 -8.96
N VAL A 133 -3.40 -15.24 -8.68
CA VAL A 133 -2.19 -15.76 -9.35
C VAL A 133 -2.54 -16.82 -10.40
N TRP A 134 -1.90 -16.74 -11.55
CA TRP A 134 -1.95 -17.78 -12.58
C TRP A 134 -0.89 -18.86 -12.37
N LYS A 135 -1.31 -20.12 -12.42
CA LYS A 135 -0.41 -21.27 -12.61
C LYS A 135 -0.61 -21.83 -14.02
N ASN A 136 0.37 -21.62 -14.88
CA ASN A 136 0.35 -22.10 -16.26
C ASN A 136 0.96 -23.50 -16.34
N GLY A 137 0.23 -24.43 -16.95
CA GLY A 137 0.71 -25.76 -17.34
C GLY A 137 0.70 -25.92 -18.87
N PRO A 138 1.12 -27.07 -19.40
CA PRO A 138 1.28 -27.28 -20.84
C PRO A 138 -0.04 -27.20 -21.62
N PHE A 139 -1.18 -27.54 -20.99
CA PHE A 139 -2.50 -27.52 -21.64
C PHE A 139 -3.50 -26.57 -20.96
N PHE A 140 -3.26 -26.21 -19.70
CA PHE A 140 -4.22 -25.51 -18.86
C PHE A 140 -3.58 -24.35 -18.12
N ARG A 141 -4.34 -23.27 -17.94
CA ARG A 141 -4.04 -22.15 -17.05
C ARG A 141 -5.03 -22.14 -15.91
N ARG A 142 -4.55 -22.05 -14.67
CA ARG A 142 -5.40 -22.13 -13.49
C ARG A 142 -5.27 -20.85 -12.68
N LEU A 143 -6.40 -20.25 -12.33
CA LEU A 143 -6.45 -19.07 -11.47
C LEU A 143 -6.54 -19.52 -10.01
N TYR A 144 -5.73 -18.92 -9.15
CA TYR A 144 -5.73 -19.18 -7.71
C TYR A 144 -5.93 -17.90 -6.92
N VAL A 145 -6.67 -17.98 -5.82
CA VAL A 145 -6.50 -17.05 -4.70
C VAL A 145 -5.35 -17.58 -3.86
N ARG A 146 -4.26 -16.81 -3.76
CA ARG A 146 -3.08 -17.12 -2.96
C ARG A 146 -2.90 -16.02 -1.89
N HIS A 147 -3.63 -16.17 -0.80
CA HIS A 147 -3.55 -15.32 0.40
C HIS A 147 -3.02 -16.15 1.59
N PRO A 148 -2.36 -15.56 2.61
CA PRO A 148 -1.96 -16.28 3.81
C PRO A 148 -3.12 -17.03 4.50
N ALA A 149 -4.32 -16.45 4.49
CA ALA A 149 -5.52 -17.07 5.08
C ALA A 149 -6.24 -18.06 4.15
N LEU A 150 -6.09 -17.94 2.83
CA LEU A 150 -6.83 -18.77 1.86
C LEU A 150 -5.96 -19.07 0.62
N ARG A 151 -5.75 -20.36 0.36
CA ARG A 151 -5.07 -20.85 -0.85
C ARG A 151 -5.99 -21.82 -1.59
N LYS A 152 -6.64 -21.33 -2.65
CA LYS A 152 -7.65 -22.12 -3.37
C LYS A 152 -7.64 -21.80 -4.86
N GLN A 153 -7.82 -22.83 -5.69
CA GLN A 153 -8.05 -22.66 -7.12
C GLN A 153 -9.45 -22.08 -7.31
N LEU A 154 -9.57 -21.01 -8.11
CA LEU A 154 -10.85 -20.45 -8.50
C LEU A 154 -11.40 -21.24 -9.68
N THR A 155 -10.81 -21.06 -10.86
CA THR A 155 -11.22 -21.71 -12.10
C THR A 155 -10.01 -22.01 -12.98
N GLY A 156 -10.20 -22.60 -14.15
CA GLY A 156 -9.15 -22.68 -15.14
C GLY A 156 -9.63 -22.78 -16.57
N PHE A 157 -8.69 -22.50 -17.46
CA PHE A 157 -8.86 -22.26 -18.88
C PHE A 157 -7.89 -23.14 -19.66
N PHE A 158 -8.21 -23.50 -20.90
CA PHE A 158 -7.23 -24.06 -21.83
C PHE A 158 -6.15 -23.02 -22.18
N GLY A 159 -5.00 -23.49 -22.65
CA GLY A 159 -3.93 -22.61 -23.13
C GLY A 159 -4.38 -21.67 -24.27
N SER A 160 -5.32 -22.12 -25.11
CA SER A 160 -5.92 -21.35 -26.21
C SER A 160 -6.84 -20.22 -25.76
N GLU A 161 -7.36 -20.27 -24.53
CA GLU A 161 -8.36 -19.33 -23.98
C GLU A 161 -7.69 -18.16 -23.23
N LYS A 162 -6.47 -17.77 -23.63
CA LYS A 162 -5.66 -16.77 -22.90
C LYS A 162 -6.39 -15.45 -22.71
N ARG A 163 -7.10 -14.98 -23.73
CA ARG A 163 -7.81 -13.69 -23.71
C ARG A 163 -9.00 -13.74 -22.74
N GLN A 164 -9.81 -14.78 -22.80
CA GLN A 164 -10.94 -15.01 -21.91
C GLN A 164 -10.49 -15.14 -20.45
N ALA A 165 -9.39 -15.85 -20.21
CA ALA A 165 -8.80 -15.98 -18.88
C ALA A 165 -8.39 -14.62 -18.29
N GLU A 166 -7.71 -13.78 -19.07
CA GLU A 166 -7.30 -12.44 -18.64
C GLU A 166 -8.51 -11.52 -18.39
N GLU A 167 -9.52 -11.58 -19.27
CA GLU A 167 -10.78 -10.87 -19.12
C GLU A 167 -11.49 -11.28 -17.83
N PHE A 168 -11.63 -12.58 -17.58
CA PHE A 168 -12.26 -13.12 -16.38
C PHE A 168 -11.56 -12.62 -15.11
N ARG A 169 -10.22 -12.68 -15.03
CA ARG A 169 -9.49 -12.15 -13.88
C ARG A 169 -9.74 -10.66 -13.67
N ARG A 170 -9.75 -9.88 -14.75
CA ARG A 170 -10.02 -8.43 -14.70
C ARG A 170 -11.43 -8.17 -14.15
N ARG A 171 -12.46 -8.81 -14.71
CA ARG A 171 -13.86 -8.68 -14.28
C ARG A 171 -14.08 -9.14 -12.84
N LEU A 172 -13.43 -10.24 -12.45
CA LEU A 172 -13.48 -10.73 -11.08
C LEU A 172 -12.88 -9.71 -10.11
N TRP A 173 -11.75 -9.09 -10.48
CA TRP A 173 -11.16 -8.01 -9.69
C TRP A 173 -12.05 -6.78 -9.63
N GLU A 174 -12.64 -6.35 -10.75
CA GLU A 174 -13.61 -5.24 -10.79
C GLU A 174 -14.80 -5.46 -9.83
N LEU A 175 -15.27 -6.70 -9.69
CA LEU A 175 -16.35 -7.08 -8.77
C LEU A 175 -15.90 -7.07 -7.30
N ILE A 176 -14.72 -7.61 -7.00
CA ILE A 176 -14.14 -7.63 -5.65
C ILE A 176 -13.82 -6.21 -5.16
N SER A 177 -13.30 -5.38 -6.05
CA SER A 177 -12.87 -4.00 -5.79
C SER A 177 -13.98 -2.98 -6.00
N ALA A 178 -15.19 -3.38 -6.35
CA ALA A 178 -16.30 -2.45 -6.48
C ALA A 178 -16.58 -1.74 -5.14
N PRO A 179 -16.78 -0.41 -5.12
CA PRO A 179 -17.24 0.30 -3.95
C PRO A 179 -18.64 -0.20 -3.56
N ASP A 180 -18.97 -0.06 -2.28
CA ASP A 180 -20.27 -0.47 -1.75
C ASP A 180 -21.39 0.41 -2.34
N PRO A 181 -22.60 -0.14 -2.60
CA PRO A 181 -23.74 0.71 -2.90
C PRO A 181 -24.00 1.64 -1.69
N PRO A 182 -24.52 2.87 -1.91
CA PRO A 182 -24.69 3.89 -0.87
C PRO A 182 -25.46 3.40 0.36
N ASP A 183 -26.36 2.43 0.16
CA ASP A 183 -27.27 1.88 1.18
C ASP A 183 -26.78 0.55 1.78
N ALA A 184 -25.54 0.11 1.48
CA ALA A 184 -24.98 -1.06 2.14
C ALA A 184 -24.81 -0.75 3.64
N PRO A 185 -25.28 -1.62 4.56
CA PRO A 185 -24.90 -1.50 5.96
C PRO A 185 -23.37 -1.50 6.02
N PRO A 186 -22.73 -0.67 6.88
CA PRO A 186 -21.30 -0.39 6.81
C PRO A 186 -20.46 -1.65 7.05
N GLY A 187 -20.26 -2.40 5.97
CA GLY A 187 -19.40 -3.57 5.88
C GLY A 187 -17.97 -3.11 5.72
N GLY A 188 -17.47 -2.44 6.76
CA GLY A 188 -16.12 -1.91 6.81
C GLY A 188 -15.93 -0.73 7.77
N GLY A 189 -16.41 -0.86 9.01
CA GLY A 189 -15.91 -0.25 10.27
C GLY A 189 -15.73 1.27 10.41
N LEU A 190 -15.60 2.05 9.33
CA LEU A 190 -15.29 3.46 9.37
C LEU A 190 -16.49 4.31 8.91
N THR A 191 -16.80 5.32 9.70
CA THR A 191 -17.70 6.41 9.33
C THR A 191 -17.10 7.29 8.21
N PRO A 192 -17.89 8.15 7.54
CA PRO A 192 -17.36 9.10 6.56
C PRO A 192 -16.20 9.95 7.08
N VAL A 193 -16.30 10.53 8.28
CA VAL A 193 -15.24 11.38 8.82
C VAL A 193 -14.00 10.57 9.18
N GLN A 194 -14.15 9.38 9.76
CA GLN A 194 -13.02 8.48 9.98
C GLN A 194 -12.32 8.09 8.67
N ARG A 195 -13.09 7.85 7.61
CA ARG A 195 -12.53 7.54 6.28
C ARG A 195 -11.75 8.71 5.71
N TRP A 196 -12.24 9.94 5.88
CA TRP A 196 -11.53 11.15 5.47
C TRP A 196 -10.21 11.28 6.22
N ILE A 197 -10.21 11.09 7.54
CA ILE A 197 -8.99 11.11 8.38
C ILE A 197 -7.97 10.09 7.88
N ILE A 198 -8.39 8.84 7.62
CA ILE A 198 -7.51 7.81 7.06
C ILE A 198 -7.01 8.20 5.66
N GLY A 199 -7.84 8.85 4.85
CA GLY A 199 -7.49 9.37 3.54
C GLY A 199 -6.35 10.40 3.58
N ALA A 200 -6.34 11.29 4.57
CA ALA A 200 -5.28 12.28 4.73
C ALA A 200 -3.91 11.63 5.06
N GLY A 201 -3.90 10.55 5.86
CA GLY A 201 -2.69 9.78 6.15
C GLY A 201 -2.34 8.70 5.11
N ALA A 202 -3.17 8.50 4.08
CA ALA A 202 -3.07 7.38 3.16
C ALA A 202 -1.74 7.28 2.41
N PRO A 203 -1.11 8.38 1.93
CA PRO A 203 0.19 8.29 1.24
C PRO A 203 1.27 7.62 2.09
N TYR A 204 1.38 7.99 3.37
CA TYR A 204 2.38 7.42 4.29
C TYR A 204 1.98 6.03 4.79
N GLY A 205 0.68 5.76 4.95
CA GLY A 205 0.20 4.42 5.32
C GLY A 205 0.46 3.39 4.23
N ALA A 206 0.06 3.70 3.00
CA ALA A 206 0.16 2.77 1.89
C ALA A 206 1.61 2.53 1.46
N ILE A 207 2.50 3.53 1.51
CA ILE A 207 3.92 3.33 1.16
C ILE A 207 4.61 2.35 2.12
N ASN A 208 4.13 2.27 3.36
CA ASN A 208 4.59 1.32 4.37
C ASN A 208 3.76 0.01 4.37
N GLY A 209 2.92 -0.21 3.37
CA GLY A 209 2.16 -1.45 3.19
C GLY A 209 0.89 -1.58 4.05
N PHE A 210 0.51 -0.53 4.78
CA PHE A 210 -0.70 -0.56 5.61
C PHE A 210 -1.95 -0.35 4.77
N ARG A 211 -3.05 -0.96 5.22
CA ARG A 211 -4.36 -0.74 4.62
C ARG A 211 -4.87 0.66 4.94
N VAL A 212 -5.68 1.22 4.03
CA VAL A 212 -6.27 2.57 4.14
C VAL A 212 -7.80 2.52 4.28
N ASP A 213 -8.31 1.39 4.79
CA ASP A 213 -9.74 1.11 4.98
C ASP A 213 -10.14 0.89 6.45
N ARG A 214 -9.22 1.13 7.40
CA ARG A 214 -9.40 0.86 8.84
C ARG A 214 -8.41 1.63 9.71
N LEU A 215 -8.71 1.78 11.00
CA LEU A 215 -7.76 2.35 11.97
C LEU A 215 -6.60 1.38 12.24
N GLY A 216 -6.93 0.19 12.74
CA GLY A 216 -5.99 -0.82 13.23
C GLY A 216 -5.64 -1.91 12.24
N THR A 217 -5.44 -3.13 12.74
CA THR A 217 -4.88 -4.23 11.96
C THR A 217 -5.88 -4.99 11.08
N GLY A 218 -5.37 -5.77 10.13
CA GLY A 218 -6.08 -6.84 9.43
C GLY A 218 -6.73 -7.85 10.39
N PRO A 219 -7.84 -8.53 10.02
CA PRO A 219 -8.37 -9.62 10.81
C PRO A 219 -7.46 -10.86 10.73
N GLY A 220 -7.58 -11.73 11.74
CA GLY A 220 -6.95 -13.05 11.75
C GLY A 220 -5.41 -13.00 11.66
N ALA A 221 -4.84 -13.80 10.76
CA ALA A 221 -3.38 -13.95 10.63
C ALA A 221 -2.66 -12.66 10.18
N ALA A 222 -3.37 -11.75 9.48
CA ALA A 222 -2.80 -10.45 9.08
C ALA A 222 -2.54 -9.54 10.29
N ALA A 223 -3.31 -9.69 11.37
CA ALA A 223 -3.19 -8.86 12.56
C ALA A 223 -1.78 -8.86 13.16
N ALA A 224 -1.18 -10.05 13.25
CA ALA A 224 0.17 -10.20 13.80
C ALA A 224 1.26 -9.63 12.90
N ALA A 225 1.06 -9.65 11.58
CA ALA A 225 2.01 -9.05 10.63
C ALA A 225 1.96 -7.53 10.72
N ASP A 226 0.76 -6.94 10.71
CA ASP A 226 0.57 -5.49 10.83
C ASP A 226 1.12 -4.96 12.16
N ARG A 227 0.90 -5.67 13.27
CA ARG A 227 1.49 -5.30 14.57
C ARG A 227 3.00 -5.28 14.56
N ARG A 228 3.64 -6.29 13.96
CA ARG A 228 5.11 -6.34 13.86
C ARG A 228 5.65 -5.20 13.00
N ALA A 229 5.05 -4.97 11.83
CA ALA A 229 5.44 -3.88 10.96
C ALA A 229 5.25 -2.50 11.63
N ALA A 230 4.14 -2.31 12.36
CA ALA A 230 3.91 -1.08 13.13
C ALA A 230 4.95 -0.91 14.25
N GLN A 231 5.26 -1.98 14.99
CA GLN A 231 6.27 -1.96 16.04
C GLN A 231 7.67 -1.63 15.50
N GLU A 232 8.06 -2.24 14.38
CA GLU A 232 9.35 -1.99 13.71
C GLU A 232 9.46 -0.53 13.27
N LEU A 233 8.41 0.01 12.63
CA LEU A 233 8.39 1.40 12.18
C LEU A 233 8.39 2.38 13.35
N LEU A 234 7.70 2.08 14.46
CA LEU A 234 7.76 2.90 15.66
C LEU A 234 9.16 2.92 16.28
N GLN A 235 9.87 1.79 16.28
CA GLN A 235 11.17 1.71 16.95
C GLN A 235 12.32 2.26 16.11
N ASP A 236 12.41 1.88 14.83
CA ASP A 236 13.63 2.12 14.04
C ASP A 236 13.65 3.53 13.41
N PRO A 237 12.65 3.94 12.61
CA PRO A 237 12.53 5.32 12.16
C PRO A 237 12.23 6.37 13.24
N TRP A 238 11.42 6.02 14.25
CA TRP A 238 10.85 7.00 15.19
C TRP A 238 11.46 6.94 16.60
N GLY A 239 12.23 5.91 16.94
CA GLY A 239 12.79 5.76 18.29
C GLY A 239 11.73 5.67 19.39
N ALA A 240 10.49 5.29 19.04
CA ALA A 240 9.36 5.20 19.96
C ALA A 240 9.17 3.74 20.44
N TYR A 241 9.50 3.51 21.70
CA TYR A 241 9.39 2.20 22.36
C TYR A 241 8.19 2.10 23.30
N ASP A 242 7.56 3.23 23.62
CA ASP A 242 6.39 3.33 24.48
C ASP A 242 5.45 4.50 24.08
N LEU A 243 4.35 4.62 24.83
CA LEU A 243 3.34 5.65 24.61
C LEU A 243 3.87 7.08 24.78
N GLU A 244 4.77 7.32 25.74
CA GLU A 244 5.29 8.65 26.02
C GLU A 244 6.13 9.14 24.83
N GLN A 245 7.03 8.29 24.36
CA GLN A 245 7.90 8.57 23.22
C GLN A 245 7.10 8.70 21.92
N LEU A 246 6.06 7.88 21.73
CA LEU A 246 5.11 8.04 20.62
C LEU A 246 4.48 9.44 20.62
N LEU A 247 3.93 9.86 21.77
CA LEU A 247 3.25 11.15 21.88
C LEU A 247 4.22 12.33 21.74
N ALA A 248 5.47 12.18 22.20
CA ALA A 248 6.54 13.15 21.96
C ALA A 248 6.85 13.29 20.46
N ALA A 249 6.99 12.18 19.74
CA ALA A 249 7.21 12.18 18.29
C ALA A 249 6.04 12.82 17.53
N VAL A 250 4.79 12.52 17.92
CA VAL A 250 3.61 13.17 17.34
C VAL A 250 3.59 14.67 17.62
N ASN A 251 3.88 15.08 18.86
CA ASN A 251 3.90 16.50 19.22
C ASN A 251 4.96 17.25 18.39
N TRP A 252 6.16 16.68 18.25
CA TRP A 252 7.21 17.25 17.42
C TRP A 252 6.75 17.43 15.97
N LEU A 253 6.11 16.43 15.36
CA LEU A 253 5.56 16.55 13.99
C LEU A 253 4.54 17.68 13.85
N VAL A 254 3.69 17.87 14.86
CA VAL A 254 2.63 18.88 14.84
C VAL A 254 3.21 20.28 14.99
N GLN A 255 4.17 20.49 15.90
CA GLN A 255 4.75 21.82 16.16
C GLN A 255 5.76 22.21 15.07
N ASP A 256 6.85 21.46 14.96
CA ASP A 256 7.99 21.80 14.13
C ASP A 256 8.05 20.88 12.91
N GLY A 257 8.17 19.59 13.18
CA GLY A 257 8.29 18.51 12.21
C GLY A 257 9.52 18.66 11.32
N HIS A 258 9.57 17.85 10.26
CA HIS A 258 10.66 17.91 9.30
C HIS A 258 10.67 19.20 8.48
N ARG A 259 9.53 19.92 8.47
CA ARG A 259 9.37 21.16 7.70
C ARG A 259 10.00 22.39 8.34
N ALA A 260 10.52 22.29 9.57
CA ALA A 260 11.02 23.44 10.33
C ALA A 260 12.01 24.30 9.52
N ASP A 261 12.96 23.66 8.84
CA ASP A 261 14.03 24.35 8.12
C ASP A 261 13.64 24.77 6.70
N PHE A 262 12.54 24.25 6.14
CA PHE A 262 12.20 24.42 4.72
C PHE A 262 12.00 25.88 4.32
N THR A 263 11.48 26.71 5.22
CA THR A 263 11.30 28.15 4.96
C THR A 263 12.65 28.87 4.89
N GLN A 264 13.57 28.53 5.79
CA GLN A 264 14.90 29.14 5.81
C GLN A 264 15.73 28.68 4.59
N ASP A 265 15.65 27.38 4.25
CA ASP A 265 16.30 26.83 3.06
C ASP A 265 15.77 27.47 1.77
N ALA A 266 14.45 27.75 1.71
CA ALA A 266 13.85 28.47 0.60
C ALA A 266 14.36 29.90 0.46
N ARG A 267 14.53 30.62 1.58
CA ARG A 267 15.11 31.97 1.59
C ARG A 267 16.55 31.95 1.10
N LEU A 268 17.33 30.96 1.52
CA LEU A 268 18.71 30.76 1.06
C LEU A 268 18.75 30.42 -0.43
N ALA A 269 17.92 29.50 -0.90
CA ALA A 269 17.81 29.11 -2.32
C ALA A 269 17.29 30.24 -3.23
N ALA A 270 16.62 31.26 -2.68
CA ALA A 270 16.18 32.44 -3.43
C ALA A 270 17.33 33.41 -3.77
N ARG A 271 18.50 33.27 -3.15
CA ARG A 271 19.62 34.21 -3.29
C ARG A 271 20.38 34.02 -4.60
N PRO A 272 21.22 34.99 -5.00
CA PRO A 272 22.07 34.84 -6.18
C PRO A 272 22.94 33.56 -6.11
N PRO A 273 23.22 32.90 -7.25
CA PRO A 273 24.02 31.67 -7.27
C PRO A 273 25.35 31.77 -6.54
N ALA A 274 26.03 32.93 -6.62
CA ALA A 274 27.28 33.17 -5.91
C ALA A 274 27.15 33.03 -4.37
N ALA A 275 26.05 33.52 -3.79
CA ALA A 275 25.80 33.39 -2.35
C ALA A 275 25.45 31.95 -1.96
N GLN A 276 24.78 31.21 -2.83
CA GLN A 276 24.48 29.79 -2.62
C GLN A 276 25.77 28.95 -2.67
N GLU A 277 26.66 29.24 -3.62
CA GLU A 277 27.97 28.58 -3.74
C GLU A 277 28.88 28.88 -2.56
N GLU A 278 28.92 30.14 -2.11
CA GLU A 278 29.64 30.57 -0.91
C GLU A 278 29.14 29.83 0.33
N TYR A 279 27.81 29.80 0.53
CA TYR A 279 27.20 29.04 1.62
C TYR A 279 27.57 27.57 1.57
N ALA A 280 27.43 26.94 0.40
CA ALA A 280 27.71 25.52 0.22
C ALA A 280 29.20 25.17 0.41
N ALA A 281 30.11 26.11 0.15
CA ALA A 281 31.52 25.94 0.45
C ALA A 281 31.78 26.03 1.96
N LEU A 282 31.24 27.06 2.63
CA LEU A 282 31.36 27.25 4.08
C LEU A 282 30.76 26.09 4.87
N LEU A 283 29.57 25.60 4.47
CA LEU A 283 28.90 24.50 5.15
C LEU A 283 29.73 23.22 5.09
N ARG A 284 30.33 22.92 3.94
CA ARG A 284 31.26 21.77 3.79
C ARG A 284 32.54 21.94 4.57
N GLU A 285 33.07 23.16 4.65
CA GLU A 285 34.28 23.46 5.44
C GLU A 285 34.00 23.26 6.94
N VAL A 286 32.91 23.82 7.44
CA VAL A 286 32.50 23.71 8.85
C VAL A 286 32.17 22.26 9.20
N ASP A 287 31.41 21.55 8.36
CA ASP A 287 31.11 20.12 8.56
C ASP A 287 32.37 19.24 8.60
N ALA A 288 33.35 19.52 7.73
CA ALA A 288 34.63 18.82 7.75
C ALA A 288 35.45 19.11 9.01
N LEU A 289 35.38 20.33 9.55
CA LEU A 289 36.01 20.70 10.82
C LEU A 289 35.35 19.99 12.01
N ILE A 290 34.02 19.94 12.06
CA ILE A 290 33.24 19.23 13.08
C ILE A 290 33.56 17.72 13.02
N THR A 291 33.54 17.13 11.82
CA THR A 291 33.84 15.71 11.61
C THR A 291 35.28 15.36 12.05
N ALA A 292 36.22 16.28 11.87
CA ALA A 292 37.61 16.11 12.29
C ALA A 292 37.86 16.48 13.76
N ASP A 293 36.84 16.86 14.53
CA ASP A 293 36.93 17.35 15.91
C ASP A 293 37.90 18.55 16.06
N ARG A 294 37.90 19.45 15.07
CA ARG A 294 38.77 20.64 15.00
C ARG A 294 37.98 21.91 15.32
N LEU A 295 37.68 22.10 16.60
CA LEU A 295 36.84 23.22 17.09
C LEU A 295 37.63 24.47 17.53
N GLU A 296 38.95 24.44 17.37
CA GLU A 296 39.85 25.57 17.63
C GLU A 296 39.91 26.54 16.43
N PRO A 297 40.44 27.77 16.58
CA PRO A 297 40.56 28.73 15.48
C PRO A 297 41.18 28.10 14.21
N PRO A 298 40.58 28.31 13.02
CA PRO A 298 39.58 29.34 12.72
C PRO A 298 38.10 28.87 12.80
N PHE A 299 37.77 27.81 13.55
CA PHE A 299 36.43 27.21 13.54
C PHE A 299 35.31 28.20 13.83
N VAL A 300 35.42 28.97 14.91
CA VAL A 300 34.38 29.93 15.33
C VAL A 300 34.24 31.05 14.30
N GLU A 301 35.34 31.52 13.70
CA GLU A 301 35.32 32.51 12.64
C GLU A 301 34.58 31.98 11.39
N ARG A 302 34.85 30.73 10.99
CA ARG A 302 34.13 30.08 9.88
C ARG A 302 32.66 29.85 10.16
N LEU A 303 32.31 29.48 11.38
CA LEU A 303 30.93 29.30 11.79
C LEU A 303 30.17 30.65 11.78
N ILE A 304 30.81 31.73 12.24
CA ILE A 304 30.25 33.09 12.15
C ILE A 304 30.05 33.49 10.69
N GLU A 305 31.01 33.22 9.80
CA GLU A 305 30.87 33.46 8.36
C GLU A 305 29.72 32.65 7.76
N LEU A 306 29.64 31.35 8.06
CA LEU A 306 28.54 30.47 7.63
C LEU A 306 27.18 31.05 8.04
N VAL A 307 27.04 31.46 9.30
CA VAL A 307 25.81 32.06 9.83
C VAL A 307 25.48 33.38 9.13
N ARG A 308 26.48 34.25 8.90
CA ARG A 308 26.24 35.49 8.13
C ARG A 308 25.69 35.20 6.74
N VAL A 309 26.31 34.25 6.04
CA VAL A 309 25.89 33.86 4.70
C VAL A 309 24.57 33.12 4.73
N ARG A 310 24.22 32.34 5.76
CA ARG A 310 22.91 31.68 5.91
C ARG A 310 21.77 32.70 5.99
N TYR A 311 21.89 33.70 6.86
CA TYR A 311 20.79 34.63 7.17
C TYR A 311 20.83 35.95 6.38
N GLY A 312 21.88 36.22 5.61
CA GLY A 312 21.91 37.32 4.64
C GLY A 312 21.83 38.67 5.33
N ASP A 313 20.81 39.46 5.01
CA ASP A 313 20.61 40.80 5.60
C ASP A 313 20.53 40.77 7.13
N GLU A 314 19.97 39.69 7.70
CA GLU A 314 19.87 39.48 9.15
C GLU A 314 21.12 38.80 9.73
N GLY A 315 22.04 38.32 8.89
CA GLY A 315 23.22 37.56 9.27
C GLY A 315 24.13 38.25 10.27
N GLY A 316 24.16 39.59 10.28
CA GLY A 316 24.88 40.35 11.30
C GLY A 316 24.30 40.21 12.71
N ALA A 317 22.99 40.06 12.85
CA ALA A 317 22.32 39.83 14.13
C ALA A 317 22.57 38.41 14.64
N TYR A 318 22.32 37.42 13.79
CA TYR A 318 22.59 36.02 14.05
C TYR A 318 24.05 35.74 14.41
N ALA A 319 25.00 36.34 13.69
CA ALA A 319 26.43 36.20 13.97
C ALA A 319 26.85 36.63 15.38
N ARG A 320 26.15 37.60 15.99
CA ARG A 320 26.43 38.05 17.37
C ARG A 320 25.99 37.05 18.42
N LEU A 321 25.04 36.18 18.08
CA LEU A 321 24.50 35.15 18.96
C LEU A 321 25.32 33.85 18.94
N VAL A 322 26.19 33.65 17.94
CA VAL A 322 27.02 32.44 17.86
C VAL A 322 27.91 32.24 19.09
N PRO A 323 28.75 33.20 19.53
CA PRO A 323 29.61 32.98 20.71
C PRO A 323 28.89 32.72 22.04
N PRO A 324 27.78 33.41 22.40
CA PRO A 324 27.05 33.11 23.63
C PRO A 324 26.29 31.77 23.55
N LEU A 325 25.76 31.39 22.38
CA LEU A 325 25.12 30.08 22.19
C LEU A 325 26.13 28.92 22.32
N LEU A 326 27.32 29.03 21.73
CA LEU A 326 28.38 28.01 21.89
C LEU A 326 28.88 27.87 23.33
N ARG A 327 28.67 28.88 24.18
CA ARG A 327 29.03 28.90 25.60
C ARG A 327 27.88 28.51 26.51
N ASP A 328 26.73 28.15 25.95
CA ASP A 328 25.48 27.89 26.68
C ASP A 328 25.15 29.03 27.68
N GLU A 329 25.37 30.29 27.26
CA GLU A 329 25.10 31.45 28.11
C GLU A 329 23.59 31.58 28.38
N PRO A 330 23.16 31.76 29.65
CA PRO A 330 21.74 31.88 29.98
C PRO A 330 21.04 33.00 29.22
N GLY A 331 19.97 32.67 28.50
CA GLY A 331 19.15 33.62 27.75
C GLY A 331 19.65 33.93 26.33
N ALA A 332 20.71 33.26 25.85
CA ALA A 332 21.19 33.40 24.48
C ALA A 332 20.17 32.91 23.43
N ASP A 333 19.31 31.97 23.81
CA ASP A 333 18.23 31.37 23.01
C ASP A 333 16.84 31.96 23.33
N ALA A 334 16.76 33.00 24.17
CA ALA A 334 15.47 33.53 24.63
C ALA A 334 14.70 34.33 23.57
N SER A 335 15.39 34.81 22.52
CA SER A 335 14.75 35.47 21.37
C SER A 335 14.39 34.45 20.29
N GLU A 336 13.52 34.82 19.36
CA GLU A 336 13.14 33.97 18.22
C GLU A 336 14.37 33.62 17.36
N GLU A 337 15.23 34.59 17.10
CA GLU A 337 16.50 34.40 16.37
C GLU A 337 17.48 33.53 17.16
N GLY A 338 17.52 33.68 18.48
CA GLY A 338 18.35 32.86 19.36
C GLY A 338 17.91 31.39 19.36
N ALA A 339 16.61 31.15 19.49
CA ALA A 339 16.04 29.80 19.47
C ALA A 339 16.24 29.10 18.12
N GLU A 340 15.99 29.80 17.01
CA GLU A 340 16.17 29.23 15.66
C GLU A 340 17.66 28.96 15.37
N LEU A 341 18.56 29.88 15.75
CA LEU A 341 19.99 29.65 15.60
C LEU A 341 20.47 28.49 16.48
N ALA A 342 19.97 28.39 17.71
CA ALA A 342 20.30 27.28 18.61
C ALA A 342 19.89 25.94 17.99
N GLN A 343 18.72 25.86 17.36
CA GLN A 343 18.27 24.68 16.64
C GLN A 343 19.18 24.33 15.46
N PHE A 344 19.52 25.32 14.62
CA PHE A 344 20.45 25.11 13.50
C PHE A 344 21.82 24.61 13.97
N LEU A 345 22.40 25.24 14.99
CA LEU A 345 23.67 24.81 15.57
C LEU A 345 23.56 23.40 16.16
N HIS A 346 22.48 23.11 16.88
CA HIS A 346 22.26 21.78 17.44
C HIS A 346 22.23 20.70 16.36
N GLN A 347 21.50 20.91 15.26
CA GLN A 347 21.49 19.99 14.13
C GLN A 347 22.87 19.86 13.48
N LEU A 348 23.54 20.99 13.23
CA LEU A 348 24.87 21.02 12.63
C LEU A 348 25.92 20.24 13.43
N PHE A 349 25.85 20.27 14.76
CA PHE A 349 26.80 19.55 15.62
C PHE A 349 26.42 18.09 15.88
N ASN A 350 25.12 17.76 15.91
CA ASN A 350 24.65 16.45 16.38
C ASN A 350 24.12 15.53 15.28
N ASP A 351 23.76 16.07 14.11
CA ASP A 351 23.32 15.29 12.96
C ASP A 351 24.37 15.29 11.84
N ARG A 352 25.02 14.13 11.66
CA ARG A 352 26.07 13.91 10.66
C ARG A 352 25.60 14.05 9.21
N ASN A 353 24.29 13.96 8.96
CA ASN A 353 23.73 14.09 7.63
C ASN A 353 23.23 15.51 7.35
N HIS A 354 23.11 16.37 8.38
CA HIS A 354 22.50 17.68 8.27
C HIS A 354 23.07 18.52 7.12
N ALA A 355 24.41 18.62 7.03
CA ALA A 355 25.06 19.38 5.97
C ALA A 355 24.73 18.82 4.57
N ALA A 356 24.76 17.49 4.40
CA ALA A 356 24.45 16.86 3.12
C ALA A 356 22.97 17.03 2.73
N GLU A 357 22.06 16.89 3.69
CA GLU A 357 20.62 17.06 3.50
C GLU A 357 20.27 18.50 3.13
N GLU A 358 20.89 19.49 3.79
CA GLU A 358 20.62 20.88 3.47
C GLU A 358 21.17 21.28 2.10
N LEU A 359 22.36 20.80 1.73
CA LEU A 359 22.90 20.96 0.38
C LEU A 359 22.01 20.32 -0.69
N HIS A 360 21.38 19.18 -0.37
CA HIS A 360 20.37 18.58 -1.23
C HIS A 360 19.15 19.49 -1.35
N ARG A 361 18.58 19.97 -0.24
CA ARG A 361 17.44 20.89 -0.25
C ARG A 361 17.73 22.16 -1.04
N LEU A 362 18.91 22.75 -0.90
CA LEU A 362 19.34 23.92 -1.66
C LEU A 362 19.29 23.69 -3.18
N LYS A 363 19.74 22.51 -3.64
CA LYS A 363 19.66 22.12 -5.07
C LYS A 363 18.22 21.93 -5.54
N VAL A 364 17.40 21.28 -4.73
CA VAL A 364 15.99 21.00 -5.08
C VAL A 364 15.17 22.30 -5.09
N LEU A 365 15.40 23.20 -4.14
CA LEU A 365 14.73 24.51 -4.01
C LEU A 365 15.19 25.55 -5.03
N ALA A 366 16.15 25.21 -5.89
CA ALA A 366 16.46 26.01 -7.08
C ALA A 366 15.24 26.15 -8.00
N ASP A 367 14.32 25.18 -7.99
CA ASP A 367 13.01 25.28 -8.65
C ASP A 367 12.13 26.36 -7.96
N PRO A 368 11.80 27.46 -8.65
CA PRO A 368 10.95 28.51 -8.10
C PRO A 368 9.53 28.05 -7.75
N ALA A 369 8.98 27.07 -8.47
CA ALA A 369 7.63 26.57 -8.23
C ALA A 369 7.56 25.83 -6.88
N LEU A 370 8.51 24.91 -6.66
CA LEU A 370 8.63 24.21 -5.38
C LEU A 370 8.88 25.18 -4.22
N ARG A 371 9.77 26.16 -4.44
CA ARG A 371 10.10 27.17 -3.44
C ARG A 371 8.92 28.03 -3.02
N ALA A 372 7.97 28.30 -3.92
CA ALA A 372 6.75 29.04 -3.59
C ALA A 372 5.80 28.24 -2.68
N ASP A 373 5.88 26.90 -2.71
CA ASP A 373 4.99 26.01 -1.96
C ASP A 373 5.52 25.60 -0.58
N VAL A 374 6.74 25.99 -0.16
CA VAL A 374 7.36 25.48 1.09
C VAL A 374 6.51 25.67 2.34
N GLY A 375 5.73 26.76 2.43
CA GLY A 375 4.82 27.01 3.55
C GLY A 375 3.59 26.08 3.58
N ARG A 376 3.43 25.22 2.57
CA ARG A 376 2.28 24.33 2.37
C ARG A 376 2.61 22.86 2.67
N PHE A 377 3.84 22.51 3.08
CA PHE A 377 4.24 21.11 3.26
C PHE A 377 3.83 20.49 4.60
N LEU A 378 2.87 21.08 5.30
CA LEU A 378 2.35 20.57 6.58
C LEU A 378 1.86 19.12 6.51
N ILE A 379 1.31 18.68 5.37
CA ILE A 379 0.82 17.32 5.18
C ILE A 379 1.95 16.27 5.28
N TRP A 380 3.19 16.67 4.98
CA TRP A 380 4.34 15.79 5.12
C TRP A 380 4.48 15.27 6.56
N ASP A 381 4.30 16.15 7.54
CA ASP A 381 4.38 15.79 8.95
C ASP A 381 3.03 15.34 9.51
N TYR A 382 1.92 16.01 9.15
CA TYR A 382 0.60 15.64 9.66
C TYR A 382 0.17 14.27 9.17
N GLY A 383 0.44 13.90 7.92
CA GLY A 383 0.18 12.56 7.40
C GLY A 383 0.94 11.47 8.17
N ARG A 384 2.14 11.79 8.68
CA ARG A 384 2.90 10.91 9.58
C ARG A 384 2.27 10.86 10.96
N ALA A 385 1.91 12.00 11.54
CA ALA A 385 1.26 12.04 12.85
C ALA A 385 -0.01 11.19 12.89
N LEU A 386 -0.85 11.27 11.85
CA LEU A 386 -2.02 10.40 11.67
C LEU A 386 -1.63 8.91 11.68
N MET A 387 -0.53 8.54 11.03
CA MET A 387 -0.03 7.16 11.04
C MET A 387 0.57 6.74 12.38
N LEU A 388 1.26 7.62 13.10
CA LEU A 388 1.77 7.30 14.45
C LEU A 388 0.62 6.97 15.40
N TYR A 389 -0.48 7.73 15.36
CA TYR A 389 -1.69 7.38 16.13
C TYR A 389 -2.21 5.98 15.76
N ARG A 390 -2.27 5.67 14.46
CA ARG A 390 -2.69 4.35 13.98
C ARG A 390 -1.76 3.23 14.44
N TRP A 391 -0.45 3.41 14.33
CA TRP A 391 0.52 2.41 14.78
C TRP A 391 0.47 2.22 16.29
N GLY A 392 0.36 3.30 17.06
CA GLY A 392 0.15 3.25 18.50
C GLY A 392 -1.10 2.45 18.88
N HIS A 393 -2.19 2.57 18.11
CA HIS A 393 -3.37 1.73 18.27
C HIS A 393 -3.11 0.26 17.90
N MET A 394 -2.44 0.01 16.77
CA MET A 394 -2.14 -1.36 16.31
C MET A 394 -1.33 -2.14 17.35
N VAL A 395 -0.34 -1.51 17.99
CA VAL A 395 0.51 -2.13 19.02
C VAL A 395 -0.13 -2.13 20.42
N GLY A 396 -1.32 -1.53 20.57
CA GLY A 396 -2.10 -1.55 21.81
C GLY A 396 -1.73 -0.48 22.84
N TRP A 397 -0.99 0.56 22.44
CA TRP A 397 -0.67 1.71 23.31
C TRP A 397 -1.79 2.73 23.37
N LEU A 398 -2.61 2.81 22.32
CA LEU A 398 -3.71 3.76 22.20
C LEU A 398 -5.05 3.07 22.00
N THR A 399 -6.08 3.63 22.64
CA THR A 399 -7.46 3.23 22.35
C THR A 399 -7.92 3.81 21.02
N GLU A 400 -8.92 3.17 20.41
CA GLU A 400 -9.53 3.65 19.17
C GLU A 400 -10.13 5.06 19.33
N GLU A 401 -10.91 5.27 20.39
CA GLU A 401 -11.52 6.58 20.69
C GLU A 401 -10.48 7.69 20.80
N TYR A 402 -9.40 7.44 21.55
CA TYR A 402 -8.32 8.43 21.70
C TYR A 402 -7.70 8.79 20.35
N CYS A 403 -7.48 7.81 19.48
CA CYS A 403 -6.93 8.06 18.15
C CYS A 403 -7.84 8.98 17.34
N TRP A 404 -9.14 8.70 17.28
CA TRP A 404 -10.07 9.53 16.52
C TRP A 404 -10.19 10.95 17.07
N GLU A 405 -10.26 11.10 18.39
CA GLU A 405 -10.31 12.42 19.04
C GLU A 405 -9.06 13.26 18.76
N ARG A 406 -7.88 12.64 18.74
CA ARG A 406 -6.63 13.36 18.46
C ARG A 406 -6.41 13.61 16.98
N MET A 407 -6.83 12.71 16.10
CA MET A 407 -6.64 12.88 14.66
C MET A 407 -7.62 13.87 14.02
N LEU A 408 -8.82 14.06 14.59
CA LEU A 408 -9.83 14.97 14.03
C LEU A 408 -9.35 16.43 13.91
N PRO A 409 -8.73 17.06 14.93
CA PRO A 409 -8.13 18.39 14.79
C PRO A 409 -7.07 18.49 13.69
N LEU A 410 -6.23 17.46 13.53
CA LEU A 410 -5.24 17.41 12.45
C LEU A 410 -5.92 17.36 11.08
N ALA A 411 -6.99 16.59 10.96
CA ALA A 411 -7.76 16.48 9.73
C ALA A 411 -8.44 17.80 9.34
N LEU A 412 -9.05 18.51 10.30
CA LEU A 412 -9.58 19.86 10.10
C LEU A 412 -8.51 20.84 9.63
N ASP A 413 -7.31 20.77 10.21
CA ASP A 413 -6.16 21.59 9.82
C ASP A 413 -5.66 21.31 8.41
N ILE A 414 -5.67 20.04 8.00
CA ILE A 414 -5.33 19.61 6.64
C ILE A 414 -6.39 20.13 5.67
N GLN A 415 -7.68 19.86 5.93
CA GLN A 415 -8.77 20.25 5.03
C GLN A 415 -8.80 21.75 4.75
N ARG A 416 -8.49 22.58 5.77
CA ARG A 416 -8.43 24.04 5.64
C ARG A 416 -7.27 24.56 4.80
N ARG A 417 -6.15 23.82 4.70
CA ARG A 417 -4.91 24.29 4.06
C ARG A 417 -4.76 23.83 2.61
N TYR A 418 -5.51 22.81 2.19
CA TYR A 418 -5.49 22.31 0.81
C TYR A 418 -6.89 22.38 0.18
N SER A 419 -6.91 22.37 -1.14
CA SER A 419 -8.14 22.55 -1.93
C SER A 419 -8.76 21.25 -2.43
N SER A 420 -8.01 20.15 -2.42
CA SER A 420 -8.45 18.83 -2.88
C SER A 420 -7.48 17.73 -2.44
N TRP A 421 -7.89 16.46 -2.58
CA TRP A 421 -6.99 15.31 -2.42
C TRP A 421 -5.72 15.41 -3.28
N ARG A 422 -5.86 15.89 -4.53
CA ARG A 422 -4.74 16.04 -5.47
C ARG A 422 -3.78 17.15 -5.07
N ASP A 423 -4.31 18.27 -4.60
CA ASP A 423 -3.53 19.40 -4.11
C ASP A 423 -2.73 19.01 -2.85
N MET A 424 -3.39 18.37 -1.89
CA MET A 424 -2.75 17.79 -0.70
C MET A 424 -1.65 16.79 -1.08
N ALA A 425 -1.93 15.87 -2.01
CA ALA A 425 -0.97 14.86 -2.43
C ALA A 425 0.25 15.47 -3.14
N THR A 426 0.05 16.55 -3.90
CA THR A 426 1.15 17.29 -4.54
C THR A 426 2.08 17.90 -3.48
N CYS A 427 1.53 18.58 -2.48
CA CYS A 427 2.31 19.11 -1.36
C CYS A 427 3.00 18.01 -0.54
N TYR A 428 2.39 16.82 -0.42
CA TYR A 428 3.02 15.66 0.23
C TYR A 428 4.25 15.17 -0.55
N LEU A 429 4.15 15.04 -1.88
CA LEU A 429 5.25 14.61 -2.75
C LEU A 429 6.40 15.63 -2.77
N GLN A 430 6.07 16.93 -2.75
CA GLN A 430 7.03 18.02 -2.68
C GLN A 430 7.76 18.04 -1.33
N GLY A 431 7.03 17.90 -0.20
CA GLY A 431 7.63 17.76 1.12
C GLY A 431 8.55 16.54 1.23
N ARG A 432 8.15 15.41 0.63
CA ARG A 432 8.98 14.19 0.54
C ARG A 432 10.30 14.45 -0.19
N LEU A 433 10.21 15.16 -1.32
CA LEU A 433 11.37 15.44 -2.16
C LEU A 433 12.43 16.24 -1.39
N LEU A 434 12.00 17.25 -0.62
CA LEU A 434 12.88 18.02 0.25
C LEU A 434 13.47 17.19 1.40
N TRP A 435 12.65 16.42 2.10
CA TRP A 435 13.11 15.63 3.24
C TRP A 435 14.08 14.52 2.84
N SER A 436 13.90 13.90 1.67
CA SER A 436 14.58 12.65 1.34
C SER A 436 16.11 12.73 1.28
N GLY A 437 16.73 13.92 1.18
CA GLY A 437 18.20 14.07 1.15
C GLY A 437 18.89 13.30 0.00
N GLY A 438 18.14 12.82 -0.99
CA GLY A 438 18.62 11.88 -2.02
C GLY A 438 18.66 10.39 -1.60
N GLY A 439 18.29 10.06 -0.36
CA GLY A 439 18.14 8.71 0.17
C GLY A 439 16.68 8.20 0.26
N GLY A 440 16.51 6.95 0.71
CA GLY A 440 15.20 6.32 0.92
C GLY A 440 14.53 5.76 -0.34
N LYS A 441 13.26 5.37 -0.23
CA LYS A 441 12.44 4.86 -1.34
C LYS A 441 12.37 5.87 -2.48
N ALA A 442 12.49 5.44 -3.74
CA ALA A 442 12.51 6.35 -4.89
C ALA A 442 11.25 7.23 -4.97
N GLN A 443 11.41 8.48 -5.44
CA GLN A 443 10.31 9.43 -5.66
C GLN A 443 9.19 8.79 -6.50
N ASP A 444 9.57 8.07 -7.57
CA ASP A 444 8.67 7.35 -8.48
C ASP A 444 7.78 6.29 -7.78
N GLU A 445 8.19 5.77 -6.62
CA GLU A 445 7.36 4.85 -5.84
C GLU A 445 6.21 5.60 -5.14
N TYR A 446 6.49 6.79 -4.61
CA TYR A 446 5.48 7.64 -3.98
C TYR A 446 4.50 8.21 -5.01
N GLU A 447 4.99 8.64 -6.17
CA GLU A 447 4.15 9.16 -7.25
C GLU A 447 3.17 8.11 -7.75
N ARG A 448 3.66 6.89 -8.04
CA ARG A 448 2.79 5.76 -8.42
C ARG A 448 1.75 5.45 -7.35
N LEU A 449 2.13 5.52 -6.09
CA LEU A 449 1.21 5.26 -4.99
C LEU A 449 0.13 6.34 -4.85
N VAL A 450 0.48 7.60 -5.06
CA VAL A 450 -0.48 8.70 -5.10
C VAL A 450 -1.44 8.54 -6.28
N ASP A 451 -0.94 8.12 -7.44
CA ASP A 451 -1.78 7.81 -8.60
C ASP A 451 -2.73 6.63 -8.31
N ASP A 452 -2.24 5.58 -7.66
CA ASP A 452 -3.06 4.43 -7.23
C ASP A 452 -4.16 4.88 -6.25
N LEU A 453 -3.83 5.72 -5.26
CA LEU A 453 -4.82 6.29 -4.33
C LEU A 453 -5.85 7.19 -5.04
N ALA A 454 -5.46 7.90 -6.10
CA ALA A 454 -6.37 8.73 -6.87
C ALA A 454 -7.30 7.91 -7.78
N THR A 455 -6.88 6.73 -8.23
CA THR A 455 -7.59 5.96 -9.26
C THR A 455 -8.32 4.72 -8.73
N GLU A 456 -7.87 4.13 -7.62
CA GLU A 456 -8.47 2.93 -7.03
C GLU A 456 -9.88 3.25 -6.47
N PRO A 457 -10.96 2.60 -6.95
CA PRO A 457 -12.33 2.89 -6.52
C PRO A 457 -12.60 2.76 -5.02
N ARG A 458 -11.82 1.95 -4.31
CA ARG A 458 -11.93 1.77 -2.84
C ARG A 458 -10.94 2.60 -2.03
N SER A 459 -10.15 3.45 -2.68
CA SER A 459 -9.36 4.44 -1.99
C SER A 459 -10.26 5.38 -1.18
N PRO A 460 -9.88 5.79 0.03
CA PRO A 460 -10.62 6.81 0.77
C PRO A 460 -10.86 8.09 -0.06
N TRP A 461 -9.95 8.44 -0.98
CA TRP A 461 -10.08 9.63 -1.83
C TRP A 461 -11.24 9.56 -2.84
N ASN A 462 -11.67 8.33 -3.17
CA ASN A 462 -12.77 8.06 -4.10
C ASN A 462 -14.08 7.67 -3.39
N LEU A 463 -14.03 7.52 -2.05
CA LEU A 463 -15.18 7.14 -1.22
C LEU A 463 -15.77 8.30 -0.42
N VAL A 464 -14.99 9.35 -0.14
CA VAL A 464 -15.46 10.57 0.52
C VAL A 464 -15.01 11.82 -0.24
N PRO A 465 -15.88 12.83 -0.38
CA PRO A 465 -15.50 14.09 -1.02
C PRO A 465 -14.50 14.86 -0.15
N TRP A 466 -13.71 15.72 -0.77
CA TRP A 466 -12.73 16.54 -0.05
C TRP A 466 -13.40 17.48 0.97
N ASP A 467 -14.52 18.10 0.60
CA ASP A 467 -15.29 19.09 1.35
C ASP A 467 -16.32 18.46 2.32
N LEU A 468 -16.13 17.20 2.72
CA LEU A 468 -16.92 16.54 3.75
C LEU A 468 -16.89 17.35 5.06
N ASP A 469 -18.05 17.57 5.70
CA ASP A 469 -18.11 18.19 7.02
C ASP A 469 -17.46 17.28 8.09
N LEU A 470 -16.32 17.71 8.63
CA LEU A 470 -15.53 16.93 9.58
C LEU A 470 -16.02 17.15 11.01
N THR A 471 -17.22 16.66 11.30
CA THR A 471 -17.80 16.59 12.66
C THR A 471 -17.75 15.16 13.20
N ARG A 472 -17.66 14.98 14.54
CA ARG A 472 -17.64 13.62 15.13
C ARG A 472 -18.92 12.88 14.76
N ASP A 473 -18.77 11.79 14.01
CA ASP A 473 -19.86 10.93 13.52
C ASP A 473 -19.76 9.49 14.06
N TRP A 474 -18.83 9.24 14.99
CA TRP A 474 -18.69 7.98 15.73
C TRP A 474 -19.17 8.12 17.19
N THR A 475 -19.76 7.04 17.71
CA THR A 475 -20.17 6.90 19.11
C THR A 475 -19.00 6.67 20.01
#